data_AF-A0A839P9P7-F1
#
_entry.id   AF-A0A839P9P7-F1
#
_cell.length_a   1.000
_cell.length_b   1.000
_cell.length_c   1.000
_cell.angle_alpha   90.00
_cell.angle_beta   90.00
_cell.angle_gamma   90.00
#
_symmetry.space_group_name_H-M   'P 1'
#
loop_
_entity.id
_entity.type
_entity.pdbx_description
1 polymer ?
#
loop_
_entity_poly.entity_id
_entity_poly.type
_entity_poly.pdbx_seq_one_letter_code
_entity_poly.pdbx_strand_id
1 'polypeptide(L)'
;MIVSISNDHFNTFFFDNWPTFAIGTADCTAGPSDQTPEMPWYEVKIASDLAQHLLDCLMADEFDMARSLEFQLDHAHLVPLHFLTPEMSIPIVPVFINCIVPPLPGSRRCYRLGRSVAAAVARWTGGQRVAVLASGSLSLEIGGPRAFENKTFGVPDPEWARWVLAQVRTGQTEALIEAASESRMLAAGNVAGELLNWISVLGVIDAATPDILIDQPALGNAFAAWTVRGVA
;
A
#
# COMPACT_ATOMS: atom_id res chain seq x y z
N MET A 1 15.29 3.08 -6.28
CA MET A 1 14.07 3.89 -6.02
C MET A 1 13.02 2.97 -5.45
N ILE A 2 12.04 3.50 -4.72
CA ILE A 2 10.96 2.71 -4.11
C ILE A 2 9.61 3.27 -4.57
N VAL A 3 8.79 2.47 -5.24
CA VAL A 3 7.36 2.79 -5.38
C VAL A 3 6.68 2.37 -4.08
N SER A 4 6.22 3.33 -3.29
CA SER A 4 5.61 3.12 -1.97
C SER A 4 4.10 3.23 -2.11
N ILE A 5 3.40 2.09 -2.08
CA ILE A 5 1.95 1.99 -2.21
C ILE A 5 1.33 1.88 -0.81
N SER A 6 0.50 2.84 -0.42
CA SER A 6 -0.21 2.78 0.86
C SER A 6 -1.53 3.54 0.77
N ASN A 7 -2.20 3.74 1.90
CA ASN A 7 -3.35 4.62 2.04
C ASN A 7 -3.00 5.80 2.95
N ASP A 8 -3.80 6.87 2.85
CA ASP A 8 -3.74 8.01 3.76
C ASP A 8 -4.73 7.81 4.93
N HIS A 9 -4.36 8.32 6.10
CA HIS A 9 -5.16 8.27 7.33
C HIS A 9 -5.81 9.61 7.68
N PHE A 10 -6.39 10.28 6.69
CA PHE A 10 -7.00 11.61 6.83
C PHE A 10 -6.00 12.75 7.08
N ASN A 11 -4.77 12.60 6.59
CA ASN A 11 -3.70 13.58 6.77
C ASN A 11 -3.48 14.41 5.51
N THR A 12 -3.32 13.74 4.36
CA THR A 12 -3.21 14.39 3.05
C THR A 12 -4.56 14.61 2.40
N PHE A 13 -5.46 13.63 2.50
CA PHE A 13 -6.78 13.68 1.87
C PHE A 13 -7.84 13.75 2.96
N PHE A 14 -8.94 14.47 2.70
CA PHE A 14 -10.05 14.59 3.64
C PHE A 14 -11.38 14.51 2.90
N PHE A 15 -12.50 14.61 3.61
CA PHE A 15 -13.83 14.37 3.02
C PHE A 15 -14.25 15.38 1.94
N ASP A 16 -13.59 16.52 1.85
CA ASP A 16 -13.75 17.48 0.76
C ASP A 16 -13.12 16.99 -0.56
N ASN A 17 -12.10 16.13 -0.49
CA ASN A 17 -11.51 15.46 -1.65
C ASN A 17 -10.82 14.15 -1.27
N TRP A 18 -11.47 13.02 -1.58
CA TRP A 18 -10.98 11.68 -1.27
C TRP A 18 -10.78 10.84 -2.54
N PRO A 19 -9.57 10.79 -3.11
CA PRO A 19 -9.32 10.10 -4.37
C PRO A 19 -9.32 8.58 -4.22
N THR A 20 -9.84 7.85 -5.20
CA THR A 20 -9.72 6.38 -5.25
C THR A 20 -8.28 5.93 -5.36
N PHE A 21 -7.52 6.57 -6.25
CA PHE A 21 -6.08 6.40 -6.41
C PHE A 21 -5.42 7.77 -6.56
N ALA A 22 -4.27 7.97 -5.92
CA ALA A 22 -3.48 9.16 -6.11
C ALA A 22 -1.98 8.85 -6.24
N ILE A 23 -1.22 9.78 -6.81
CA ILE A 23 0.23 9.69 -6.91
C ILE A 23 0.86 11.05 -6.58
N GLY A 24 1.87 11.03 -5.72
CA GLY A 24 2.65 12.22 -5.38
C GLY A 24 3.76 12.45 -6.41
N THR A 25 3.85 13.67 -6.95
CA THR A 25 4.78 14.03 -8.05
C THR A 25 5.58 15.30 -7.77
N ALA A 26 5.58 15.76 -6.52
CA ALA A 26 6.46 16.84 -6.05
C ALA A 26 7.93 16.40 -6.11
N ASP A 27 8.89 17.32 -5.95
CA ASP A 27 10.33 16.97 -5.86
C ASP A 27 10.73 16.45 -4.47
N CYS A 28 10.05 16.93 -3.44
CA CYS A 28 10.21 16.48 -2.07
C CYS A 28 8.89 16.57 -1.31
N THR A 29 8.83 15.87 -0.19
CA THR A 29 7.76 15.92 0.80
C THR A 29 8.37 15.70 2.19
N ALA A 30 7.54 15.67 3.22
CA ALA A 30 7.96 15.43 4.58
C ALA A 30 6.86 14.74 5.41
N GLY A 31 7.23 14.24 6.60
CA GLY A 31 6.33 13.62 7.56
C GLY A 31 7.09 12.95 8.71
N PRO A 32 6.43 12.19 9.61
CA PRO A 32 5.03 11.83 9.56
C PRO A 32 4.11 12.98 9.98
N SER A 33 3.04 13.21 9.22
CA SER A 33 2.04 14.25 9.48
C SER A 33 1.12 13.96 10.68
N ASP A 34 1.13 12.72 11.19
CA ASP A 34 0.24 12.23 12.25
C ASP A 34 0.91 12.09 13.62
N GLN A 35 2.14 12.60 13.78
CA GLN A 35 2.91 12.53 15.03
C GLN A 35 3.12 11.09 15.52
N THR A 36 3.40 10.16 14.61
CA THR A 36 3.68 8.76 14.94
C THR A 36 4.68 8.67 16.11
N PRO A 37 4.34 7.98 17.23
CA PRO A 37 5.22 7.89 18.38
C PRO A 37 6.59 7.32 18.01
N GLU A 38 7.64 7.87 18.62
CA GLU A 38 9.04 7.42 18.47
C GLU A 38 9.64 7.59 17.07
N MET A 39 8.92 8.24 16.13
CA MET A 39 9.45 8.56 14.81
C MET A 39 9.91 10.01 14.72
N PRO A 40 11.12 10.28 14.19
CA PRO A 40 11.54 11.65 13.90
C PRO A 40 10.83 12.17 12.64
N TRP A 41 10.89 13.48 12.46
CA TRP A 41 10.48 14.12 11.21
C TRP A 41 11.51 13.84 10.11
N TYR A 42 11.03 13.50 8.92
CA TYR A 42 11.81 13.16 7.74
C TYR A 42 11.54 14.12 6.60
N GLU A 43 12.60 14.56 5.95
CA GLU A 43 12.52 15.07 4.58
C GLU A 43 12.71 13.91 3.60
N VAL A 44 11.81 13.81 2.62
CA VAL A 44 11.76 12.66 1.71
C VAL A 44 11.88 13.15 0.28
N LYS A 45 12.87 12.64 -0.44
CA LYS A 45 13.03 12.90 -1.87
C LYS A 45 12.05 12.05 -2.67
N ILE A 46 11.37 12.69 -3.60
CA ILE A 46 10.54 11.99 -4.57
C ILE A 46 11.37 11.74 -5.83
N ALA A 47 11.20 10.57 -6.42
CA ALA A 47 11.73 10.28 -7.75
C ALA A 47 10.80 10.89 -8.82
N SER A 48 10.77 12.22 -8.93
CA SER A 48 9.78 12.97 -9.75
C SER A 48 9.66 12.45 -11.19
N ASP A 49 10.80 12.13 -11.83
CA ASP A 49 10.80 11.61 -13.20
C ASP A 49 10.10 10.24 -13.31
N LEU A 50 10.36 9.33 -12.35
CA LEU A 50 9.69 8.04 -12.29
C LEU A 50 8.22 8.21 -11.90
N ALA A 51 7.89 9.14 -11.00
CA ALA A 51 6.53 9.44 -10.59
C ALA A 51 5.69 9.95 -11.77
N GLN A 52 6.24 10.87 -12.57
CA GLN A 52 5.59 11.37 -13.78
C GLN A 52 5.44 10.26 -14.83
N HIS A 53 6.48 9.46 -15.07
CA HIS A 53 6.42 8.31 -15.97
C HIS A 53 5.34 7.30 -15.56
N LEU A 54 5.22 7.01 -14.26
CA LEU A 54 4.18 6.14 -13.72
C LEU A 54 2.80 6.75 -13.93
N LEU A 55 2.61 8.04 -13.61
CA LEU A 55 1.35 8.74 -13.83
C LEU A 55 0.92 8.65 -15.31
N ASP A 56 1.82 8.94 -16.25
CA ASP A 56 1.52 8.90 -17.68
C ASP A 56 1.12 7.50 -18.14
N CYS A 57 1.84 6.46 -17.69
CA CYS A 57 1.50 5.07 -18.02
C CYS A 57 0.16 4.64 -17.39
N LEU A 58 -0.10 5.00 -16.15
CA LEU A 58 -1.35 4.65 -15.45
C LEU A 58 -2.57 5.33 -16.10
N MET A 59 -2.43 6.60 -16.49
CA MET A 59 -3.47 7.30 -17.24
C MET A 59 -3.73 6.63 -18.61
N ALA A 60 -2.66 6.19 -19.30
CA ALA A 60 -2.78 5.46 -20.56
C ALA A 60 -3.42 4.06 -20.40
N ASP A 61 -3.25 3.43 -19.24
CA ASP A 61 -3.85 2.15 -18.85
C ASP A 61 -5.28 2.30 -18.28
N GLU A 62 -5.92 3.45 -18.47
CA GLU A 62 -7.29 3.78 -18.05
C GLU A 62 -7.50 3.79 -16.51
N PHE A 63 -6.47 4.19 -15.75
CA PHE A 63 -6.63 4.56 -14.35
C PHE A 63 -6.84 6.07 -14.19
N ASP A 64 -7.96 6.46 -13.59
CA ASP A 64 -8.25 7.84 -13.21
C ASP A 64 -7.44 8.24 -11.97
N MET A 65 -6.17 8.56 -12.16
CA MET A 65 -5.25 8.91 -11.08
C MET A 65 -5.41 10.38 -10.67
N ALA A 66 -5.59 10.64 -9.38
CA ALA A 66 -5.37 11.97 -8.84
C ALA A 66 -3.86 12.26 -8.75
N ARG A 67 -3.43 13.44 -9.20
CA ARG A 67 -2.07 13.93 -9.00
C ARG A 67 -2.02 14.81 -7.76
N SER A 68 -1.11 14.51 -6.83
CA SER A 68 -0.78 15.40 -5.72
C SER A 68 0.59 16.05 -5.89
N LEU A 69 0.65 17.36 -5.71
CA LEU A 69 1.86 18.19 -5.79
C LEU A 69 2.22 18.81 -4.43
N GLU A 70 1.27 18.86 -3.51
CA GLU A 70 1.46 19.31 -2.14
C GLU A 70 0.82 18.26 -1.22
N PHE A 71 1.66 17.56 -0.47
CA PHE A 71 1.24 16.50 0.44
C PHE A 71 2.31 16.28 1.50
N GLN A 72 1.91 15.64 2.60
CA GLN A 72 2.81 15.13 3.62
C GLN A 72 2.56 13.63 3.77
N LEU A 73 3.62 12.86 4.05
CA LEU A 73 3.47 11.44 4.27
C LEU A 73 3.08 11.18 5.72
N ASP A 74 2.18 10.24 5.95
CA ASP A 74 1.81 9.77 7.27
C ASP A 74 2.60 8.50 7.64
N HIS A 75 2.25 7.89 8.78
CA HIS A 75 2.88 6.67 9.26
C HIS A 75 2.83 5.50 8.27
N ALA A 76 1.81 5.44 7.42
CA ALA A 76 1.57 4.30 6.53
C ALA A 76 2.72 4.13 5.53
N HIS A 77 3.22 5.25 5.00
CA HIS A 77 4.41 5.25 4.15
C HIS A 77 5.70 5.25 4.97
N LEU A 78 5.77 6.01 6.07
CA LEU A 78 7.05 6.29 6.72
C LEU A 78 7.50 5.22 7.71
N VAL A 79 6.60 4.49 8.39
CA VAL A 79 7.00 3.41 9.32
C VAL A 79 7.82 2.34 8.59
N PRO A 80 7.37 1.79 7.44
CA PRO A 80 8.20 0.86 6.67
C PRO A 80 9.54 1.46 6.21
N LEU A 81 9.53 2.71 5.73
CA LEU A 81 10.74 3.38 5.25
C LEU A 81 11.74 3.66 6.37
N HIS A 82 11.27 3.98 7.57
CA HIS A 82 12.11 4.14 8.76
C HIS A 82 12.98 2.91 9.03
N PHE A 83 12.42 1.71 8.89
CA PHE A 83 13.16 0.47 9.10
C PHE A 83 14.00 0.03 7.89
N LEU A 84 13.54 0.31 6.67
CA LEU A 84 14.20 -0.16 5.43
C LEU A 84 15.27 0.81 4.90
N THR A 85 15.10 2.11 5.13
CA THR A 85 15.97 3.20 4.67
C THR A 85 15.98 4.33 5.72
N PRO A 86 16.55 4.10 6.92
CA PRO A 86 16.46 5.04 8.06
C PRO A 86 17.01 6.45 7.77
N GLU A 87 17.90 6.58 6.79
CA GLU A 87 18.49 7.86 6.34
C GLU A 87 17.64 8.60 5.29
N MET A 88 16.54 7.98 4.80
CA MET A 88 15.70 8.47 3.70
C MET A 88 16.50 8.84 2.43
N SER A 89 17.61 8.14 2.20
CA SER A 89 18.54 8.41 1.10
C SER A 89 18.07 7.82 -0.24
N ILE A 90 17.12 6.89 -0.23
CA ILE A 90 16.53 6.29 -1.42
C ILE A 90 15.26 7.06 -1.82
N PRO A 91 15.22 7.72 -3.00
CA PRO A 91 14.02 8.41 -3.46
C PRO A 91 12.83 7.46 -3.65
N ILE A 92 11.64 7.95 -3.35
CA ILE A 92 10.40 7.19 -3.43
C ILE A 92 9.42 7.76 -4.47
N VAL A 93 8.43 6.96 -4.87
CA VAL A 93 7.21 7.40 -5.55
C VAL A 93 6.02 6.99 -4.69
N PRO A 94 5.33 7.91 -4.00
CA PRO A 94 4.19 7.59 -3.17
C PRO A 94 2.94 7.43 -4.03
N VAL A 95 2.30 6.27 -3.93
CA VAL A 95 1.02 5.94 -4.54
C VAL A 95 0.02 5.66 -3.43
N PHE A 96 -1.12 6.34 -3.48
CA PHE A 96 -2.17 6.23 -2.49
C PHE A 96 -3.34 5.43 -3.06
N ILE A 97 -3.88 4.51 -2.27
CA ILE A 97 -5.11 3.76 -2.55
C ILE A 97 -6.13 4.12 -1.46
N ASN A 98 -7.37 4.41 -1.86
CA ASN A 98 -8.46 4.51 -0.90
C ASN A 98 -8.75 3.14 -0.27
N CYS A 99 -8.37 2.96 1.00
CA CYS A 99 -8.61 1.72 1.75
C CYS A 99 -9.62 1.90 2.91
N ILE A 100 -10.14 3.12 3.12
CA ILE A 100 -10.87 3.47 4.35
C ILE A 100 -12.28 3.98 4.08
N VAL A 101 -12.47 4.86 3.10
CA VAL A 101 -13.77 5.56 2.90
C VAL A 101 -14.54 4.89 1.77
N PRO A 102 -15.69 4.22 2.05
CA PRO A 102 -16.48 3.59 1.00
C PRO A 102 -17.05 4.62 0.00
N PRO A 103 -17.25 4.24 -1.28
CA PRO A 103 -16.90 2.94 -1.85
C PRO A 103 -15.39 2.78 -2.08
N LEU A 104 -14.86 1.62 -1.69
CA LEU A 104 -13.48 1.22 -1.94
C LEU A 104 -13.29 0.78 -3.40
N PRO A 105 -12.09 0.93 -3.99
CA PRO A 105 -11.80 0.31 -5.27
C PRO A 105 -11.90 -1.21 -5.15
N GLY A 106 -12.50 -1.85 -6.15
CA GLY A 106 -12.60 -3.31 -6.15
C GLY A 106 -11.22 -3.98 -6.19
N SER A 107 -11.06 -5.09 -5.48
CA SER A 107 -9.81 -5.86 -5.37
C SER A 107 -9.17 -6.20 -6.73
N ARG A 108 -9.98 -6.54 -7.74
CA ARG A 108 -9.50 -6.76 -9.12
C ARG A 108 -8.85 -5.51 -9.72
N ARG A 109 -9.39 -4.32 -9.44
CA ARG A 109 -8.86 -3.04 -9.92
C ARG A 109 -7.51 -2.74 -9.27
N CYS A 110 -7.35 -3.02 -7.97
CA CYS A 110 -6.08 -2.88 -7.27
C CYS A 110 -5.02 -3.89 -7.76
N TYR A 111 -5.41 -5.13 -8.07
CA TYR A 111 -4.50 -6.09 -8.72
C TYR A 111 -4.04 -5.60 -10.09
N ARG A 112 -4.98 -5.10 -10.93
CA ARG A 112 -4.64 -4.50 -12.23
C ARG A 112 -3.74 -3.28 -12.09
N LEU A 113 -3.93 -2.44 -11.07
CA LEU A 113 -3.05 -1.30 -10.79
C LEU A 113 -1.61 -1.79 -10.58
N GLY A 114 -1.43 -2.85 -9.80
CA GLY A 114 -0.14 -3.52 -9.62
C GLY A 114 0.49 -4.00 -10.92
N ARG A 115 -0.30 -4.62 -11.80
CA ARG A 115 0.17 -5.04 -13.14
C ARG A 115 0.65 -3.85 -13.97
N SER A 116 -0.12 -2.77 -13.99
CA SER A 116 0.25 -1.54 -14.71
C SER A 116 1.48 -0.87 -14.13
N VAL A 117 1.63 -0.83 -12.80
CA VAL A 117 2.86 -0.35 -12.14
C VAL A 117 4.07 -1.19 -12.55
N ALA A 118 3.96 -2.52 -12.55
CA ALA A 118 5.07 -3.39 -12.97
C ALA A 118 5.44 -3.18 -14.45
N ALA A 119 4.45 -3.07 -15.34
CA ALA A 119 4.67 -2.81 -16.75
C ALA A 119 5.32 -1.43 -17.00
N ALA A 120 4.87 -0.40 -16.28
CA ALA A 120 5.45 0.93 -16.34
C ALA A 120 6.89 0.96 -15.83
N VAL A 121 7.18 0.31 -14.70
CA VAL A 121 8.54 0.16 -14.17
C VAL A 121 9.45 -0.60 -15.16
N ALA A 122 8.95 -1.65 -15.82
CA ALA A 122 9.73 -2.39 -16.82
C ALA A 122 10.06 -1.54 -18.06
N ARG A 123 9.21 -0.56 -18.40
CA ARG A 123 9.42 0.40 -19.49
C ARG A 123 10.29 1.60 -19.10
N TRP A 124 10.64 1.75 -17.82
CA TRP A 124 11.43 2.88 -17.34
C TRP A 124 12.88 2.76 -17.80
N THR A 125 13.41 3.81 -18.43
CA THR A 125 14.76 3.81 -19.03
C THR A 125 15.83 4.46 -18.16
N GLY A 126 15.50 4.92 -16.95
CA GLY A 126 16.46 5.61 -16.07
C GLY A 126 17.58 4.72 -15.54
N GLY A 127 17.50 3.39 -15.71
CA GLY A 127 18.59 2.45 -15.40
C GLY A 127 18.78 2.13 -13.91
N GLN A 128 17.96 2.70 -13.02
CA GLN A 128 17.99 2.34 -11.60
C GLN A 128 17.12 1.12 -11.31
N ARG A 129 17.50 0.35 -10.29
CA ARG A 129 16.64 -0.69 -9.70
C ARG A 129 15.48 -0.05 -8.94
N VAL A 130 14.28 -0.59 -9.13
CA VAL A 130 13.05 -0.16 -8.48
C VAL A 130 12.54 -1.29 -7.59
N ALA A 131 12.30 -0.98 -6.31
CA ALA A 131 11.55 -1.84 -5.41
C ALA A 131 10.09 -1.34 -5.33
N VAL A 132 9.15 -2.24 -5.12
CA VAL A 132 7.77 -1.88 -4.77
C VAL A 132 7.53 -2.30 -3.32
N LEU A 133 7.04 -1.35 -2.53
CA LEU A 133 6.74 -1.49 -1.11
C LEU A 133 5.26 -1.22 -0.91
N ALA A 134 4.60 -2.04 -0.10
CA ALA A 134 3.27 -1.73 0.39
C ALA A 134 3.14 -1.98 1.88
N SER A 135 2.24 -1.25 2.51
CA SER A 135 1.89 -1.37 3.92
C SER A 135 0.39 -1.44 4.11
N GLY A 136 -0.03 -2.06 5.20
CA GLY A 136 -1.45 -2.24 5.48
C GLY A 136 -1.74 -3.50 6.31
N SER A 137 -2.78 -3.42 7.13
CA SER A 137 -3.28 -4.51 7.95
C SER A 137 -4.27 -5.42 7.21
N LEU A 138 -4.40 -6.65 7.69
CA LEU A 138 -5.32 -7.67 7.15
C LEU A 138 -6.62 -7.74 7.97
N SER A 139 -6.54 -7.48 9.28
CA SER A 139 -7.68 -7.38 10.19
C SER A 139 -7.37 -6.32 11.25
N LEU A 140 -8.00 -5.16 11.14
CA LEU A 140 -7.75 -4.04 12.04
C LEU A 140 -8.99 -3.18 12.21
N GLU A 141 -9.38 -2.95 13.45
CA GLU A 141 -10.36 -1.94 13.82
C GLU A 141 -9.68 -0.84 14.65
N ILE A 142 -9.88 0.42 14.26
CA ILE A 142 -9.41 1.59 14.99
C ILE A 142 -10.61 2.39 15.51
N GLY A 143 -10.63 2.67 16.81
CA GLY A 143 -11.66 3.51 17.46
C GLY A 143 -13.09 2.95 17.44
N GLY A 144 -13.28 1.73 16.92
CA GLY A 144 -14.58 1.08 16.80
C GLY A 144 -14.94 0.18 17.98
N PRO A 145 -16.18 -0.36 18.00
CA PRO A 145 -16.68 -1.20 19.10
C PRO A 145 -15.95 -2.54 19.26
N ARG A 146 -15.14 -2.96 18.29
CA ARG A 146 -14.32 -4.18 18.33
C ARG A 146 -12.86 -3.90 18.69
N ALA A 147 -12.54 -2.67 19.10
CA ALA A 147 -11.25 -2.37 19.73
C ALA A 147 -11.10 -3.15 21.05
N PHE A 148 -9.86 -3.50 21.41
CA PHE A 148 -9.60 -4.14 22.69
C PHE A 148 -9.85 -3.17 23.86
N GLU A 149 -10.21 -3.71 25.01
CA GLU A 149 -10.38 -2.92 26.23
C GLU A 149 -9.08 -2.14 26.55
N ASN A 150 -9.22 -0.84 26.84
CA ASN A 150 -8.11 0.09 27.10
C ASN A 150 -7.11 0.24 25.94
N LYS A 151 -7.49 -0.08 24.69
CA LYS A 151 -6.70 0.19 23.49
C LYS A 151 -7.50 0.97 22.47
N THR A 152 -6.80 1.66 21.57
CA THR A 152 -7.40 2.37 20.42
C THR A 152 -7.67 1.45 19.23
N PHE A 153 -7.23 0.19 19.30
CA PHE A 153 -7.31 -0.76 18.19
C PHE A 153 -7.77 -2.15 18.62
N GLY A 154 -8.23 -2.94 17.67
CA GLY A 154 -8.60 -4.35 17.82
C GLY A 154 -8.29 -5.18 16.57
N VAL A 155 -8.26 -6.51 16.73
CA VAL A 155 -8.09 -7.48 15.64
C VAL A 155 -9.35 -8.33 15.57
N PRO A 156 -10.41 -7.86 14.89
CA PRO A 156 -11.73 -8.48 14.98
C PRO A 156 -11.84 -9.81 14.22
N ASP A 157 -10.94 -10.10 13.27
CA ASP A 157 -11.00 -11.31 12.44
C ASP A 157 -9.59 -11.90 12.17
N PRO A 158 -8.94 -12.50 13.19
CA PRO A 158 -7.64 -13.14 13.01
C PRO A 158 -7.70 -14.40 12.12
N GLU A 159 -8.88 -15.01 11.94
CA GLU A 159 -9.07 -16.15 11.03
C GLU A 159 -9.02 -15.72 9.57
N TRP A 160 -9.61 -14.55 9.24
CA TRP A 160 -9.42 -13.90 7.95
C TRP A 160 -7.96 -13.62 7.65
N ALA A 161 -7.24 -12.98 8.58
CA ALA A 161 -5.82 -12.71 8.40
C ALA A 161 -5.04 -14.02 8.12
N ARG A 162 -5.33 -15.09 8.87
CA ARG A 162 -4.73 -16.42 8.63
C ARG A 162 -5.08 -16.98 7.24
N TRP A 163 -6.32 -16.84 6.81
CA TRP A 163 -6.77 -17.32 5.50
C TRP A 163 -6.11 -16.55 4.35
N VAL A 164 -6.04 -15.21 4.44
CA VAL A 164 -5.33 -14.36 3.47
C VAL A 164 -3.87 -14.79 3.34
N LEU A 165 -3.18 -14.96 4.48
CA LEU A 165 -1.78 -15.38 4.48
C LEU A 165 -1.57 -16.78 3.88
N ALA A 166 -2.52 -17.70 4.06
CA ALA A 166 -2.49 -19.00 3.39
C ALA A 166 -2.61 -18.85 1.85
N GLN A 167 -3.44 -17.94 1.36
CA GLN A 167 -3.54 -17.67 -0.09
C GLN A 167 -2.25 -17.06 -0.63
N VAL A 168 -1.68 -16.07 0.08
CA VAL A 168 -0.40 -15.44 -0.28
C VAL A 168 0.73 -16.47 -0.32
N ARG A 169 0.82 -17.33 0.70
CA ARG A 169 1.82 -18.40 0.79
C ARG A 169 1.78 -19.39 -0.39
N THR A 170 0.58 -19.65 -0.89
CA THR A 170 0.34 -20.65 -1.95
C THR A 170 0.18 -20.04 -3.35
N GLY A 171 0.34 -18.71 -3.48
CA GLY A 171 0.18 -18.01 -4.76
C GLY A 171 -1.26 -17.95 -5.26
N GLN A 172 -2.26 -18.22 -4.41
CA GLN A 172 -3.69 -18.28 -4.76
C GLN A 172 -4.31 -16.88 -4.85
N THR A 173 -3.71 -16.02 -5.67
CA THR A 173 -4.08 -14.60 -5.82
C THR A 173 -5.52 -14.43 -6.33
N GLU A 174 -5.96 -15.29 -7.24
CA GLU A 174 -7.32 -15.24 -7.79
C GLU A 174 -8.38 -15.46 -6.71
N ALA A 175 -8.20 -16.49 -5.89
CA ALA A 175 -9.10 -16.80 -4.77
C ALA A 175 -9.15 -15.67 -3.75
N LEU A 176 -8.01 -15.02 -3.48
CA LEU A 176 -7.96 -13.84 -2.61
C LEU A 176 -8.76 -12.67 -3.20
N ILE A 177 -8.60 -12.38 -4.50
CA ILE A 177 -9.33 -11.28 -5.15
C ILE A 177 -10.83 -11.53 -5.16
N GLU A 178 -11.27 -12.76 -5.42
CA GLU A 178 -12.70 -13.14 -5.39
C GLU A 178 -13.30 -13.01 -3.99
N ALA A 179 -12.55 -13.37 -2.94
CA ALA A 179 -13.03 -13.30 -1.56
C ALA A 179 -13.00 -11.89 -0.97
N ALA A 180 -12.07 -11.03 -1.42
CA ALA A 180 -11.86 -9.69 -0.89
C ALA A 180 -12.89 -8.68 -1.42
N SER A 181 -14.18 -8.89 -1.13
CA SER A 181 -15.20 -7.87 -1.32
C SER A 181 -15.09 -6.76 -0.27
N GLU A 182 -15.62 -5.56 -0.56
CA GLU A 182 -15.67 -4.45 0.41
C GLU A 182 -16.32 -4.89 1.72
N SER A 183 -17.49 -5.54 1.65
CA SER A 183 -18.21 -6.02 2.84
C SER A 183 -17.41 -7.05 3.63
N ARG A 184 -16.68 -7.94 2.95
CA ARG A 184 -15.84 -8.95 3.63
C ARG A 184 -14.65 -8.32 4.35
N MET A 185 -14.00 -7.34 3.72
CA MET A 185 -12.90 -6.60 4.33
C MET A 185 -13.40 -5.79 5.53
N LEU A 186 -14.51 -5.05 5.42
CA LEU A 186 -15.08 -4.30 6.54
C LEU A 186 -15.52 -5.21 7.72
N ALA A 187 -15.94 -6.44 7.42
CA ALA A 187 -16.19 -7.44 8.46
C ALA A 187 -14.92 -7.83 9.24
N ALA A 188 -13.72 -7.68 8.65
CA ALA A 188 -12.43 -7.84 9.31
C ALA A 188 -11.88 -6.56 9.98
N GLY A 189 -12.67 -5.48 10.02
CA GLY A 189 -12.30 -4.23 10.70
C GLY A 189 -12.48 -3.01 9.80
N ASN A 190 -12.72 -1.83 10.41
CA ASN A 190 -12.93 -0.59 9.65
C ASN A 190 -11.69 -0.07 8.89
N VAL A 191 -10.51 -0.62 9.16
CA VAL A 191 -9.26 -0.32 8.44
C VAL A 191 -8.78 -1.55 7.61
N ALA A 192 -9.46 -2.69 7.65
CA ALA A 192 -9.02 -3.90 6.96
C ALA A 192 -9.12 -3.84 5.42
N GLY A 193 -9.64 -2.73 4.86
CA GLY A 193 -9.54 -2.44 3.43
C GLY A 193 -8.09 -2.24 2.96
N GLU A 194 -7.14 -2.04 3.87
CA GLU A 194 -5.70 -1.99 3.57
C GLU A 194 -5.13 -3.25 2.92
N LEU A 195 -5.87 -4.37 2.95
CA LEU A 195 -5.62 -5.54 2.11
C LEU A 195 -5.49 -5.18 0.61
N LEU A 196 -6.15 -4.11 0.15
CA LEU A 196 -6.05 -3.63 -1.23
C LEU A 196 -4.62 -3.22 -1.61
N ASN A 197 -3.83 -2.70 -0.66
CA ASN A 197 -2.42 -2.39 -0.87
C ASN A 197 -1.62 -3.68 -1.15
N TRP A 198 -1.87 -4.75 -0.40
CA TRP A 198 -1.26 -6.07 -0.62
C TRP A 198 -1.64 -6.63 -1.99
N ILE A 199 -2.92 -6.57 -2.36
CA ILE A 199 -3.42 -7.08 -3.64
C ILE A 199 -2.74 -6.36 -4.82
N SER A 200 -2.41 -5.06 -4.67
CA SER A 200 -1.62 -4.34 -5.68
C SER A 200 -0.20 -4.92 -5.84
N VAL A 201 0.48 -5.27 -4.75
CA VAL A 201 1.80 -5.92 -4.81
C VAL A 201 1.70 -7.31 -5.43
N LEU A 202 0.62 -8.06 -5.15
CA LEU A 202 0.38 -9.35 -5.81
C LEU A 202 0.24 -9.22 -7.33
N GLY A 203 -0.28 -8.07 -7.81
CA GLY A 203 -0.24 -7.70 -9.22
C GLY A 203 1.19 -7.53 -9.74
N VAL A 204 2.02 -6.81 -9.00
CA VAL A 204 3.43 -6.56 -9.39
C VAL A 204 4.20 -7.87 -9.57
N ILE A 205 4.00 -8.84 -8.67
CA ILE A 205 4.76 -10.10 -8.61
C ILE A 205 4.12 -11.26 -9.39
N ASP A 206 2.98 -11.04 -10.04
CA ASP A 206 2.28 -12.00 -10.92
C ASP A 206 2.01 -13.38 -10.30
N ALA A 207 1.44 -13.40 -9.09
CA ALA A 207 1.13 -14.61 -8.34
C ALA A 207 2.35 -15.50 -7.94
N ALA A 208 3.57 -14.96 -7.97
CA ALA A 208 4.73 -15.61 -7.36
C ALA A 208 4.53 -15.84 -5.85
N THR A 209 5.08 -16.94 -5.33
CA THR A 209 5.12 -17.19 -3.89
C THR A 209 6.23 -16.37 -3.22
N PRO A 210 6.04 -15.90 -1.97
CA PRO A 210 7.04 -15.10 -1.28
C PRO A 210 8.30 -15.91 -0.92
N ASP A 211 9.46 -15.26 -0.97
CA ASP A 211 10.72 -15.80 -0.42
C ASP A 211 10.72 -15.74 1.10
N ILE A 212 10.07 -14.70 1.66
CA ILE A 212 9.92 -14.49 3.10
C ILE A 212 8.44 -14.22 3.37
N LEU A 213 7.88 -14.93 4.35
CA LEU A 213 6.54 -14.67 4.87
C LEU A 213 6.50 -14.93 6.38
N ILE A 214 6.47 -13.85 7.15
CA ILE A 214 6.39 -13.85 8.62
C ILE A 214 4.95 -13.57 9.01
N ASP A 215 4.24 -14.62 9.41
CA ASP A 215 2.81 -14.58 9.73
C ASP A 215 2.57 -14.11 11.16
N GLN A 216 1.70 -13.11 11.33
CA GLN A 216 1.25 -12.64 12.63
C GLN A 216 -0.29 -12.46 12.66
N PRO A 217 -1.09 -13.48 12.27
CA PRO A 217 -2.54 -13.34 12.12
C PRO A 217 -3.25 -12.95 13.41
N ALA A 218 -2.72 -13.32 14.58
CA ALA A 218 -3.26 -12.88 15.87
C ALA A 218 -3.08 -11.37 16.14
N LEU A 219 -2.13 -10.73 15.42
CA LEU A 219 -1.91 -9.29 15.40
C LEU A 219 -2.58 -8.62 14.18
N GLY A 220 -3.27 -9.39 13.33
CA GLY A 220 -3.94 -8.86 12.14
C GLY A 220 -3.01 -8.38 11.03
N ASN A 221 -1.73 -8.74 11.06
CA ASN A 221 -0.72 -8.30 10.09
C ASN A 221 0.30 -9.42 9.74
N ALA A 222 1.23 -9.10 8.85
CA ALA A 222 2.35 -9.95 8.46
C ALA A 222 3.42 -9.13 7.74
N PHE A 223 4.58 -9.75 7.49
CA PHE A 223 5.62 -9.22 6.61
C PHE A 223 5.92 -10.21 5.50
N ALA A 224 6.01 -9.73 4.26
CA ALA A 224 6.29 -10.57 3.10
C ALA A 224 7.29 -9.89 2.14
N ALA A 225 8.13 -10.69 1.49
CA ALA A 225 9.06 -10.21 0.48
C ALA A 225 9.21 -11.21 -0.68
N TRP A 226 9.40 -10.65 -1.88
CA TRP A 226 9.58 -11.39 -3.13
C TRP A 226 10.80 -10.86 -3.88
N THR A 227 11.59 -11.76 -4.43
CA THR A 227 12.64 -11.45 -5.39
C THR A 227 12.05 -11.45 -6.79
N VAL A 228 11.78 -10.27 -7.33
CA VAL A 228 11.38 -10.12 -8.74
C VAL A 228 12.64 -10.15 -9.60
N ARG A 229 12.83 -11.23 -10.36
CA ARG A 229 13.87 -11.27 -11.40
C ARG A 229 13.34 -10.48 -12.59
N GLY A 230 13.95 -9.34 -12.89
CA GLY A 230 13.59 -8.54 -14.05
C GLY A 230 13.64 -9.38 -15.32
N VAL A 231 12.66 -9.20 -16.20
CA VAL A 231 12.78 -9.67 -17.59
C VAL A 231 13.85 -8.78 -18.22
N ALA A 232 15.02 -9.36 -18.47
CA ALA A 232 16.14 -8.69 -19.14
C ALA A 232 15.78 -8.33 -20.59
#